data_AF-A0A8I0BKF6-F1
#
_entry.id   AF-A0A8I0BKF6-F1
#
_cell.length_a   1.000
_cell.length_b   1.000
_cell.length_c   1.000
_cell.angle_alpha   90.00
_cell.angle_beta   90.00
_cell.angle_gamma   90.00
#
_symmetry.space_group_name_H-M   'P 1'
#
loop_
_entity.id
_entity.type
_entity.pdbx_description
1 polymer ?
#
loop_
_entity_poly.entity_id
_entity_poly.type
_entity_poly.pdbx_seq_one_letter_code
_entity_poly.pdbx_strand_id
1 'polypeptide(L)'
;MARQEIILFIDEVRSNFPDVIPLMDKHESWELTFRMEEFANLTTFAFNENEVTNALKHLSYMSLKLDSASPTELEYIDNYYVEHLFWNATPIGIEIGWPLVPNKLKKLYLDFHGRKPKIQ
;
A
#
# COMPACT_ATOMS: atom_id res chain seq x y z
N MET A 1 -22.51 -1.85 4.46
CA MET A 1 -21.96 -0.49 4.47
C MET A 1 -20.44 -0.53 4.33
N ALA A 2 -19.69 -1.13 5.27
CA ALA A 2 -18.25 -1.33 5.19
C ALA A 2 -17.72 -1.90 3.84
N ARG A 3 -18.35 -2.97 3.31
CA ARG A 3 -17.90 -3.55 2.03
C ARG A 3 -18.02 -2.60 0.84
N GLN A 4 -19.09 -1.80 0.76
CA GLN A 4 -19.28 -0.87 -0.36
C GLN A 4 -18.27 0.27 -0.30
N GLU A 5 -17.96 0.73 0.90
CA GLU A 5 -16.92 1.73 1.15
C GLU A 5 -15.55 1.25 0.67
N ILE A 6 -15.16 0.01 0.98
CA ILE A 6 -13.91 -0.56 0.48
C ILE A 6 -13.90 -0.74 -1.05
N ILE A 7 -15.03 -1.11 -1.65
CA ILE A 7 -15.15 -1.17 -3.12
C ILE A 7 -14.87 0.21 -3.73
N LEU A 8 -15.49 1.27 -3.21
CA LEU A 8 -15.26 2.63 -3.68
C LEU A 8 -13.81 3.07 -3.50
N PHE A 9 -13.17 2.69 -2.39
CA PHE A 9 -11.77 2.97 -2.15
C PHE A 9 -10.86 2.25 -3.16
N ILE A 10 -11.12 0.97 -3.45
CA ILE A 10 -10.36 0.24 -4.49
C ILE A 10 -10.57 0.88 -5.87
N ASP A 11 -11.79 1.29 -6.22
CA ASP A 11 -12.07 1.98 -7.48
C ASP A 11 -11.33 3.33 -7.57
N GLU A 12 -11.25 4.06 -6.46
CA GLU A 12 -10.47 5.29 -6.33
C GLU A 12 -8.97 5.04 -6.60
N VAL A 13 -8.39 4.00 -5.99
CA VAL A 13 -7.00 3.58 -6.20
C VAL A 13 -6.77 3.24 -7.68
N ARG A 14 -7.66 2.44 -8.29
CA ARG A 14 -7.56 2.06 -9.72
C ARG A 14 -7.63 3.27 -10.65
N SER A 15 -8.47 4.26 -10.32
CA SER A 15 -8.58 5.49 -11.09
C SER A 15 -7.33 6.37 -10.99
N ASN A 16 -6.70 6.44 -9.82
CA ASN A 16 -5.51 7.25 -9.58
C ASN A 16 -4.22 6.58 -10.06
N PHE A 17 -4.18 5.24 -10.08
CA PHE A 17 -2.99 4.43 -10.40
C PHE A 17 -3.33 3.32 -11.40
N PRO A 18 -3.46 3.63 -12.70
CA PRO A 18 -3.83 2.64 -13.71
C PRO A 18 -2.90 1.43 -13.78
N ASP A 19 -1.63 1.58 -13.40
CA ASP A 19 -0.62 0.51 -13.41
C ASP A 19 -0.95 -0.64 -12.42
N VAL A 20 -1.78 -0.39 -11.41
CA VAL A 20 -2.21 -1.43 -10.47
C VAL A 20 -3.33 -2.31 -11.02
N ILE A 21 -4.09 -1.82 -12.02
CA ILE A 21 -5.24 -2.52 -12.60
C ILE A 21 -4.88 -3.95 -13.06
N PRO A 22 -3.84 -4.18 -13.89
CA PRO A 22 -3.49 -5.53 -14.32
C PRO A 22 -3.01 -6.43 -13.17
N LEU A 23 -2.56 -5.87 -12.05
CA LEU A 23 -2.19 -6.63 -10.86
C LEU A 23 -3.44 -7.06 -10.08
N MET A 24 -4.34 -6.11 -9.82
CA MET A 24 -5.61 -6.34 -9.14
C MET A 24 -6.56 -7.27 -9.91
N ASP A 25 -6.56 -7.22 -11.24
CA ASP A 25 -7.46 -8.02 -12.08
C ASP A 25 -7.02 -9.49 -12.24
N LYS A 26 -5.90 -9.89 -11.62
CA LYS A 26 -5.56 -11.31 -11.39
C LYS A 26 -6.46 -11.96 -10.33
N HIS A 27 -7.04 -11.13 -9.47
CA HIS A 27 -7.92 -11.53 -8.38
C HIS A 27 -9.37 -11.22 -8.74
N GLU A 28 -10.28 -12.00 -8.20
CA GLU A 28 -11.71 -11.80 -8.42
C GLU A 28 -12.16 -10.43 -7.90
N SER A 29 -13.22 -9.87 -8.48
CA SER A 29 -13.72 -8.53 -8.11
C SER A 29 -14.12 -8.39 -6.64
N TRP A 30 -14.44 -9.50 -5.97
CA TRP A 30 -14.79 -9.53 -4.55
C TRP A 30 -13.60 -9.77 -3.62
N GLU A 31 -12.42 -10.11 -4.14
CA GLU A 31 -11.19 -10.36 -3.38
C GLU A 31 -10.48 -9.04 -3.05
N LEU A 32 -11.18 -8.19 -2.30
CA LEU A 32 -10.73 -6.82 -2.01
C LEU A 32 -9.35 -6.83 -1.33
N THR A 33 -9.15 -7.71 -0.34
CA THR A 33 -7.87 -7.92 0.36
C THR A 33 -6.69 -8.04 -0.60
N PHE A 34 -6.70 -9.04 -1.49
CA PHE A 34 -5.61 -9.25 -2.45
C PHE A 34 -5.42 -8.05 -3.38
N ARG A 35 -6.50 -7.37 -3.76
CA ARG A 35 -6.40 -6.16 -4.58
C ARG A 35 -5.64 -5.03 -3.87
N MET A 36 -5.86 -4.83 -2.58
CA MET A 36 -5.08 -3.83 -1.82
C MET A 36 -3.62 -4.26 -1.62
N GLU A 37 -3.38 -5.54 -1.39
CA GLU A 37 -2.02 -6.10 -1.31
C GLU A 37 -1.24 -5.88 -2.62
N GLU A 38 -1.89 -5.99 -3.78
CA GLU A 38 -1.27 -5.68 -5.08
C GLU A 38 -0.85 -4.20 -5.19
N PHE A 39 -1.56 -3.28 -4.55
CA PHE A 39 -1.14 -1.87 -4.51
C PHE A 39 0.07 -1.65 -3.59
N ALA A 40 0.15 -2.37 -2.47
CA ALA A 40 1.34 -2.39 -1.62
C ALA A 40 2.54 -3.03 -2.33
N ASN A 41 2.31 -4.10 -3.10
CA ASN A 41 3.32 -4.72 -3.94
C ASN A 41 3.81 -3.77 -5.02
N LEU A 42 2.91 -3.06 -5.71
CA LEU A 42 3.28 -2.05 -6.70
C LEU A 42 4.15 -0.93 -6.08
N THR A 43 3.82 -0.50 -4.86
CA THR A 43 4.67 0.45 -4.11
C THR A 43 6.05 -0.13 -3.83
N THR A 44 6.11 -1.40 -3.41
CA THR A 44 7.36 -2.10 -3.09
C THR A 44 8.23 -2.31 -4.32
N PHE A 45 7.63 -2.69 -5.45
CA PHE A 45 8.33 -2.88 -6.72
C PHE A 45 8.90 -1.57 -7.25
N ALA A 46 8.17 -0.46 -7.12
CA ALA A 46 8.71 0.85 -7.45
C ALA A 46 9.97 1.20 -6.64
N PHE A 47 10.09 0.77 -5.37
CA PHE A 47 11.36 0.90 -4.64
C PHE A 47 12.46 -0.02 -5.18
N ASN A 48 12.13 -1.28 -5.47
CA ASN A 48 13.09 -2.26 -6.00
C ASN A 48 13.68 -1.83 -7.34
N GLU A 49 12.86 -1.22 -8.20
CA GLU A 49 13.24 -0.76 -9.53
C GLU A 49 13.81 0.66 -9.53
N ASN A 50 13.96 1.29 -8.36
CA ASN A 50 14.41 2.67 -8.19
C ASN A 50 13.51 3.71 -8.89
N GLU A 51 12.23 3.38 -9.10
CA GLU A 51 11.17 4.25 -9.61
C GLU A 51 10.62 5.15 -8.48
N VAL A 52 11.51 5.90 -7.84
CA VAL A 52 11.25 6.69 -6.63
C VAL A 52 10.05 7.64 -6.79
N THR A 53 9.91 8.25 -7.96
CA THR A 53 8.80 9.17 -8.25
C THR A 53 7.44 8.47 -8.16
N ASN A 54 7.33 7.24 -8.69
CA ASN A 54 6.08 6.47 -8.62
C ASN A 54 5.81 6.00 -7.20
N ALA A 55 6.84 5.50 -6.51
CA ALA A 55 6.71 5.08 -5.12
C ALA A 55 6.25 6.23 -4.21
N LEU A 56 6.79 7.44 -4.40
CA LEU A 56 6.37 8.63 -3.65
C LEU A 56 4.93 9.04 -3.93
N LYS A 57 4.42 8.86 -5.16
CA LYS A 57 3.01 9.11 -5.48
C LYS A 57 2.10 8.15 -4.70
N HIS A 58 2.42 6.86 -4.67
CA HIS A 58 1.65 5.87 -3.91
C HIS A 58 1.65 6.18 -2.41
N LEU A 59 2.83 6.44 -1.83
CA LEU A 59 2.99 6.78 -0.42
C LEU A 59 2.27 8.09 -0.05
N SER A 60 2.36 9.11 -0.91
CA SER A 60 1.69 10.40 -0.67
C SER A 60 0.17 10.24 -0.69
N TYR A 61 -0.35 9.47 -1.65
CA TYR A 61 -1.77 9.15 -1.71
C TYR A 61 -2.25 8.43 -0.45
N MET A 62 -1.56 7.36 -0.02
CA MET A 62 -1.95 6.65 1.20
C MET A 62 -1.83 7.51 2.45
N SER A 63 -0.77 8.33 2.55
CA SER A 63 -0.63 9.24 3.69
C SER A 63 -1.71 10.32 3.73
N LEU A 64 -2.19 10.79 2.59
CA LEU A 64 -3.32 11.74 2.50
C LEU A 64 -4.65 11.05 2.78
N LYS A 65 -4.84 9.82 2.27
CA LYS A 65 -6.05 9.04 2.55
C LYS A 65 -6.25 8.81 4.05
N LEU A 66 -5.17 8.58 4.80
CA LEU A 66 -5.22 8.45 6.26
C LEU A 66 -5.77 9.69 7.00
N ASP A 67 -5.77 10.88 6.39
CA ASP A 67 -6.34 12.09 7.03
C ASP A 67 -7.87 12.13 6.97
N SER A 68 -8.47 11.44 6.01
CA SER A 68 -9.92 11.40 5.79
C SER A 68 -10.51 9.98 5.88
N ALA A 69 -9.68 8.96 6.13
CA ALA A 69 -10.11 7.58 6.20
C ALA A 69 -11.17 7.38 7.28
N SER A 70 -12.24 6.68 6.94
CA SER A 70 -13.16 6.18 7.95
C SER A 70 -12.48 5.11 8.82
N PRO A 71 -13.08 4.71 9.97
CA PRO A 71 -12.58 3.59 10.74
C PRO A 71 -12.42 2.30 9.92
N THR A 72 -13.35 2.02 8.99
CA THR A 72 -13.29 0.87 8.10
C THR A 72 -12.09 0.96 7.15
N GLU A 73 -11.89 2.12 6.51
CA GLU A 73 -10.78 2.32 5.56
C GLU A 73 -9.43 2.30 6.28
N LEU A 74 -9.36 2.85 7.49
CA LEU A 74 -8.14 2.81 8.31
C LEU A 74 -7.74 1.38 8.66
N GLU A 75 -8.69 0.58 9.16
CA GLU A 75 -8.46 -0.84 9.46
C GLU A 75 -8.05 -1.60 8.19
N TYR A 76 -8.67 -1.28 7.06
CA TYR A 76 -8.35 -1.88 5.78
C TYR A 76 -6.94 -1.53 5.26
N ILE A 77 -6.51 -0.26 5.41
CA ILE A 77 -5.15 0.17 5.09
C ILE A 77 -4.14 -0.53 5.97
N ASP A 78 -4.39 -0.58 7.28
CA ASP A 78 -3.48 -1.18 8.26
C ASP A 78 -3.29 -2.69 8.00
N ASN A 79 -4.40 -3.41 7.78
CA ASN A 79 -4.36 -4.85 7.59
C ASN A 79 -3.86 -5.30 6.22
N TYR A 80 -4.04 -4.52 5.14
CA TYR A 80 -3.76 -5.04 3.78
C TYR A 80 -2.75 -4.22 2.98
N TYR A 81 -2.66 -2.92 3.22
CA TYR A 81 -1.60 -2.13 2.60
C TYR A 81 -0.33 -2.15 3.45
N VAL A 82 -0.46 -1.87 4.75
CA VAL A 82 0.68 -1.74 5.67
C VAL A 82 1.30 -3.10 6.00
N GLU A 83 0.49 -4.14 6.24
CA GLU A 83 0.98 -5.52 6.40
C GLU A 83 1.87 -5.93 5.22
N HIS A 84 1.42 -5.63 4.00
CA HIS A 84 2.04 -6.14 2.78
C HIS A 84 3.15 -5.23 2.22
N LEU A 85 3.28 -4.00 2.72
CA LEU A 85 4.34 -3.09 2.31
C LEU A 85 5.72 -3.70 2.63
N PHE A 86 6.65 -3.69 1.67
CA PHE A 86 7.96 -4.35 1.74
C PHE A 86 7.97 -5.88 1.74
N TRP A 87 6.85 -6.60 1.55
CA TRP A 87 6.84 -8.08 1.55
C TRP A 87 7.85 -8.69 0.56
N ASN A 88 7.87 -8.16 -0.67
CA ASN A 88 8.79 -8.59 -1.74
C ASN A 88 9.95 -7.59 -1.95
N ALA A 89 10.38 -6.90 -0.91
CA ALA A 89 11.44 -5.92 -1.03
C ALA A 89 12.83 -6.55 -1.15
N THR A 90 13.61 -6.01 -2.06
CA THR A 90 15.06 -6.23 -2.16
C THR A 90 15.80 -5.40 -1.09
N PRO A 91 17.04 -5.74 -0.72
CA PRO A 91 17.84 -4.90 0.17
C PRO A 91 17.91 -3.43 -0.28
N ILE A 92 18.14 -3.20 -1.58
CA ILE A 92 18.19 -1.86 -2.18
C ILE A 92 16.82 -1.17 -2.08
N GLY A 93 15.74 -1.90 -2.36
CA GLY A 93 14.37 -1.37 -2.22
C GLY A 93 14.03 -0.96 -0.79
N ILE A 94 14.50 -1.70 0.23
CA ILE A 94 14.34 -1.31 1.64
C ILE A 94 15.15 -0.05 1.95
N GLU A 95 16.42 -0.01 1.53
CA GLU A 95 17.33 1.11 1.77
C GLU A 95 16.80 2.41 1.16
N ILE A 96 16.27 2.35 -0.07
CA ILE A 96 15.65 3.49 -0.76
C ILE A 96 14.29 3.82 -0.17
N GLY A 97 13.43 2.80 0.00
CA GLY A 97 12.03 3.00 0.30
C GLY A 97 11.77 3.41 1.75
N TRP A 98 12.41 2.76 2.73
CA TRP A 98 12.12 2.99 4.14
C TRP A 98 12.30 4.46 4.58
N PRO A 99 13.39 5.17 4.19
CA PRO A 99 13.51 6.60 4.47
C PRO A 99 12.35 7.43 3.93
N LEU A 100 11.79 7.08 2.78
CA LEU A 100 10.74 7.82 2.07
C LEU A 100 9.34 7.61 2.65
N VAL A 101 9.08 6.53 3.39
CA VAL A 101 7.76 6.27 3.97
C VAL A 101 7.35 7.43 4.91
N PRO A 102 6.17 8.04 4.72
CA PRO A 102 5.66 9.09 5.61
C PRO A 102 5.49 8.63 7.05
N ASN A 103 5.66 9.53 8.02
CA ASN A 103 5.65 9.19 9.45
C ASN A 103 4.38 8.47 9.92
N LYS A 104 3.21 8.81 9.36
CA LYS A 104 1.93 8.14 9.68
C LYS A 104 1.95 6.67 9.28
N LEU A 105 2.38 6.39 8.04
CA LEU A 105 2.52 5.03 7.52
C LEU A 105 3.65 4.28 8.23
N LYS A 106 4.78 4.94 8.55
CA LYS A 106 5.85 4.33 9.37
C LYS A 106 5.32 3.91 10.74
N LYS A 107 4.47 4.73 11.36
CA LYS A 107 3.88 4.40 12.66
C LYS A 107 3.01 3.15 12.54
N LEU A 108 2.05 3.11 11.60
CA LEU A 108 1.23 1.93 11.36
C LEU A 108 2.08 0.69 11.09
N TYR A 109 3.10 0.80 10.23
CA TYR A 109 4.02 -0.29 9.92
C TYR A 109 4.74 -0.82 11.16
N LEU A 110 5.26 0.07 12.00
CA LEU A 110 5.97 -0.32 13.22
C LEU A 110 5.02 -0.90 14.27
N ASP A 111 3.81 -0.38 14.38
CA ASP A 111 2.78 -0.88 15.29
C ASP A 111 2.33 -2.29 14.87
N PHE A 112 2.19 -2.55 13.56
CA PHE A 112 1.83 -3.86 13.00
C PHE A 112 2.98 -4.87 13.09
N HIS A 113 4.17 -4.52 12.58
CA HIS A 113 5.30 -5.46 12.43
C HIS A 113 6.25 -5.50 13.63
N GLY A 114 6.18 -4.52 14.54
CA GLY A 114 7.06 -4.37 15.71
C GLY A 114 8.50 -3.95 15.38
N ARG A 115 8.86 -3.79 14.11
CA ARG A 115 10.22 -3.45 13.66
C ARG A 115 10.22 -2.83 12.26
N LYS A 116 11.34 -2.21 11.89
CA LYS A 116 11.60 -1.75 10.52
C LYS A 116 11.61 -2.91 9.52
N PRO A 117 11.31 -2.66 8.23
CA PRO A 117 11.41 -3.68 7.19
C PRO A 117 12.81 -4.29 7.17
N LYS A 118 12.85 -5.61 6.98
CA LYS A 118 14.07 -6.41 6.79
C LYS A 118 13.81 -7.40 5.66
N ILE A 119 14.88 -7.92 5.07
CA ILE A 119 14.77 -9.04 4.12
C ILE A 119 14.13 -10.22 4.87
N GLN A 120 13.10 -10.83 4.26
CA GLN A 120 12.43 -12.02 4.80
C GLN A 120 13.36 -13.24 4.78
#